data_AF-A0A1C1CZ49-F1
#
_entry.id   AF-A0A1C1CZ49-F1
#
_cell.length_a   1.000
_cell.length_b   1.000
_cell.length_c   1.000
_cell.angle_alpha   90.00
_cell.angle_beta   90.00
_cell.angle_gamma   90.00
#
_symmetry.space_group_name_H-M   'P 1'
#
loop_
_entity.id
_entity.type
_entity.pdbx_description
1 polymer ?
#
loop_
_entity_poly.entity_id
_entity_poly.type
_entity_poly.pdbx_seq_one_letter_code
_entity_poly.pdbx_strand_id
1 'polypeptide(L)'
;MSQSRVNQEVARQGFLPYAALLASSKPFGTPMGGLIVHYVPSALVIAIPPSATVYAFIADVEGYAGSFFGLAVAAGLILLRYKRPDLRRPFKAWIPAVWLRLLLSVSLIGAPFFPSRKGHSDVDFFYATYALVGIAILLFGVCYWFVWTIALPRYRGYTLEEETGMLDDGTTITTLARKEL
;
A
#
# COMPACT_ATOMS: atom_id res chain seq x y z
N MET A 1 -1.76 13.08 -10.67
CA MET A 1 -3.24 13.08 -10.67
C MET A 1 -3.87 11.68 -10.57
N SER A 2 -3.27 10.60 -11.10
CA SER A 2 -3.85 9.25 -10.96
C SER A 2 -3.78 8.70 -9.53
N GLN A 3 -2.65 8.88 -8.84
CA GLN A 3 -2.44 8.36 -7.48
C GLN A 3 -3.38 8.99 -6.43
N SER A 4 -3.70 10.28 -6.57
CA SER A 4 -4.64 10.94 -5.65
C SER A 4 -6.05 10.34 -5.74
N ARG A 5 -6.50 9.93 -6.94
CA ARG A 5 -7.79 9.25 -7.11
C ARG A 5 -7.76 7.85 -6.49
N VAL A 6 -6.69 7.08 -6.68
CA VAL A 6 -6.56 5.75 -6.06
C VAL A 6 -6.59 5.87 -4.54
N ASN A 7 -5.84 6.80 -3.96
CA ASN A 7 -5.83 7.03 -2.51
C ASN A 7 -7.21 7.46 -1.99
N GLN A 8 -7.94 8.30 -2.74
CA GLN A 8 -9.30 8.68 -2.38
C GLN A 8 -10.27 7.49 -2.42
N GLU A 9 -10.23 6.65 -3.45
CA GLU A 9 -11.09 5.46 -3.52
C GLU A 9 -10.78 4.47 -2.40
N VAL A 10 -9.49 4.25 -2.07
CA VAL A 10 -9.11 3.40 -0.93
C VAL A 10 -9.59 3.99 0.40
N ALA A 11 -9.51 5.32 0.59
CA ALA A 11 -10.04 5.98 1.78
C ALA A 11 -11.57 5.89 1.86
N ARG A 12 -12.27 5.91 0.72
CA ARG A 12 -13.73 5.75 0.62
C ARG A 12 -14.23 4.36 0.98
N GLN A 13 -13.38 3.34 0.84
CA GLN A 13 -13.74 1.97 1.24
C GLN A 13 -13.70 1.78 2.77
N GLY A 14 -13.37 2.81 3.55
CA GLY A 14 -13.58 2.82 4.99
C GLY A 14 -12.61 1.95 5.80
N PHE A 15 -11.66 1.26 5.18
CA PHE A 15 -10.76 0.30 5.86
C PHE A 15 -9.84 0.91 6.94
N LEU A 16 -9.76 2.25 7.03
CA LEU A 16 -8.86 2.94 7.94
C LEU A 16 -9.61 3.52 9.15
N PRO A 17 -9.01 3.43 10.37
CA PRO A 17 -9.43 4.26 11.50
C PRO A 17 -9.53 5.72 11.06
N TYR A 18 -10.61 6.39 11.45
CA TYR A 18 -10.84 7.79 11.09
C TYR A 18 -10.92 8.01 9.57
N ALA A 19 -11.49 7.06 8.82
CA ALA A 19 -11.75 7.22 7.38
C ALA A 19 -12.42 8.57 7.06
N ALA A 20 -13.29 9.09 7.94
CA ALA A 20 -13.85 10.43 7.81
C ALA A 20 -12.80 11.56 7.82
N LEU A 21 -11.80 11.51 8.72
CA LEU A 21 -10.70 12.49 8.75
C LEU A 21 -9.73 12.32 7.56
N LEU A 22 -9.54 11.08 7.10
CA LEU A 22 -8.66 10.76 5.97
C LEU A 22 -9.29 11.09 4.60
N ALA A 23 -10.61 10.91 4.48
CA ALA A 23 -11.40 11.21 3.29
C ALA A 23 -11.85 12.67 3.25
N SER A 24 -11.88 13.36 4.39
CA SER A 24 -12.27 14.77 4.46
C SER A 24 -11.21 15.65 3.81
N SER A 25 -11.63 16.32 2.74
CA SER A 25 -10.87 17.35 2.05
C SER A 25 -10.96 18.71 2.75
N LYS A 26 -11.49 18.83 3.97
CA LYS A 26 -11.62 20.12 4.67
C LYS A 26 -10.47 20.35 5.66
N PRO A 27 -10.01 21.60 5.87
CA PRO A 27 -10.48 22.84 5.22
C PRO A 27 -9.71 23.22 3.93
N PHE A 28 -8.54 22.63 3.65
CA PHE A 28 -7.65 23.05 2.53
C PHE A 28 -7.57 22.05 1.36
N GLY A 29 -8.57 21.20 1.16
CA GLY A 29 -8.59 20.25 0.04
C GLY A 29 -7.59 19.09 0.14
N THR A 30 -6.88 18.93 1.26
CA THR A 30 -5.67 18.08 1.33
C THR A 30 -5.84 16.93 2.34
N PRO A 31 -5.66 15.65 1.93
CA PRO A 31 -5.78 14.51 2.84
C PRO A 31 -4.63 14.48 3.84
N MET A 32 -4.88 14.91 5.08
CA MET A 32 -3.86 15.05 6.12
C MET A 32 -3.13 13.73 6.46
N GLY A 33 -3.82 12.59 6.43
CA GLY A 33 -3.11 11.33 6.68
C GLY A 33 -2.14 10.93 5.56
N GLY A 34 -2.42 11.34 4.32
CA GLY A 34 -1.46 11.20 3.23
C GLY A 34 -0.20 12.03 3.50
N LEU A 35 -0.35 13.24 4.04
CA LEU A 35 0.78 14.12 4.39
C LEU A 35 1.71 13.48 5.44
N ILE A 36 1.16 12.83 6.47
CA ILE A 36 1.99 12.20 7.53
C ILE A 36 2.81 11.03 6.96
N VAL A 37 2.24 10.21 6.09
CA VAL A 37 2.96 9.09 5.45
C VAL A 37 4.11 9.61 4.58
N HIS A 38 3.91 10.74 3.90
CA HIS A 38 4.97 11.39 3.13
C HIS A 38 6.02 12.10 4.00
N TYR A 39 5.68 12.46 5.24
CA TYR A 39 6.58 13.21 6.11
C TYR A 39 7.83 12.41 6.50
N VAL A 40 7.72 11.11 6.79
CA VAL A 40 8.88 10.33 7.27
C VAL A 40 9.98 10.22 6.21
N PRO A 41 9.72 9.82 4.95
CA PRO A 41 10.75 9.84 3.91
C PRO A 41 11.29 11.24 3.66
N SER A 42 10.42 12.26 3.60
CA SER A 42 10.85 13.64 3.39
C SER A 42 11.75 14.15 4.52
N ALA A 43 11.42 13.84 5.77
CA ALA A 43 12.22 14.20 6.93
C ALA A 43 13.58 13.49 6.90
N LEU A 44 13.64 12.21 6.51
CA LEU A 44 14.91 11.51 6.33
C LEU A 44 15.79 12.13 5.23
N VAL A 45 15.19 12.51 4.10
CA VAL A 45 15.90 13.17 2.98
C VAL A 45 16.42 14.55 3.36
N ILE A 46 15.70 15.28 4.23
CA ILE A 46 16.12 16.63 4.68
C ILE A 46 17.15 16.52 5.81
N ALA A 47 16.94 15.62 6.77
CA ALA A 47 17.78 15.51 7.96
C ALA A 47 19.13 14.85 7.67
N ILE A 48 19.18 13.91 6.73
CA ILE A 48 20.41 13.26 6.33
C ILE A 48 20.93 14.01 5.10
N PRO A 49 22.16 14.57 5.12
CA PRO A 49 22.74 15.20 3.96
C PRO A 49 22.57 14.31 2.72
N PRO A 50 22.26 14.87 1.54
CA PRO A 50 22.05 14.10 0.32
C PRO A 50 23.33 13.37 -0.09
N SER A 51 23.56 12.18 0.46
CA SER A 51 24.52 11.23 -0.07
C SER A 51 23.82 10.44 -1.18
N ALA A 52 24.54 10.15 -2.27
CA ALA A 52 24.04 9.27 -3.32
C ALA A 52 23.52 7.95 -2.74
N THR A 53 24.18 7.46 -1.68
CA THR A 53 23.80 6.32 -0.85
C THR A 53 22.38 6.39 -0.28
N VAL A 54 21.95 7.52 0.30
CA VAL A 54 20.62 7.63 0.93
C VAL A 54 19.52 7.64 -0.12
N TYR A 55 19.73 8.34 -1.24
CA TYR A 55 18.76 8.32 -2.33
C TYR A 55 18.63 6.94 -2.96
N ALA A 56 19.76 6.28 -3.24
CA ALA A 56 19.77 4.90 -3.75
C ALA A 56 19.03 3.97 -2.78
N PHE A 57 19.29 4.08 -1.48
CA PHE A 57 18.60 3.29 -0.47
C PHE A 57 17.09 3.52 -0.43
N ILE A 58 16.63 4.77 -0.44
CA ILE A 58 15.19 5.09 -0.42
C ILE A 58 14.52 4.55 -1.68
N ALA A 59 15.16 4.72 -2.84
CA ALA A 59 14.68 4.21 -4.11
C ALA A 59 14.60 2.67 -4.11
N ASP A 60 15.59 1.98 -3.53
CA ASP A 60 15.61 0.53 -3.39
C ASP A 60 14.49 0.03 -2.47
N VAL A 61 14.26 0.70 -1.33
CA VAL A 61 13.15 0.38 -0.42
C VAL A 61 11.80 0.54 -1.12
N GLU A 62 11.59 1.65 -1.83
CA GLU A 62 10.35 1.92 -2.56
C GLU A 62 10.12 0.89 -3.68
N GLY A 63 11.14 0.64 -4.50
CA GLY A 63 11.07 -0.35 -5.59
C GLY A 63 10.81 -1.77 -5.09
N TYR A 64 11.44 -2.14 -3.97
CA TYR A 64 11.23 -3.45 -3.35
C TYR A 64 9.82 -3.58 -2.78
N ALA A 65 9.34 -2.58 -2.02
CA ALA A 65 7.95 -2.56 -1.53
C ALA A 65 6.94 -2.60 -2.70
N GLY A 66 7.21 -1.86 -3.77
CA GLY A 66 6.43 -1.86 -5.01
C GLY A 66 6.32 -3.23 -5.67
N SER A 67 7.31 -4.10 -5.48
CA SER A 67 7.29 -5.47 -6.01
C SER A 67 6.26 -6.35 -5.31
N PHE A 68 6.03 -6.17 -4.00
CA PHE A 68 4.95 -6.86 -3.29
C PHE A 68 3.57 -6.43 -3.79
N PHE A 69 3.34 -5.14 -4.00
CA PHE A 69 2.09 -4.65 -4.57
C PHE A 69 1.90 -5.14 -6.01
N GLY A 70 2.97 -5.14 -6.81
CA GLY A 70 2.97 -5.72 -8.16
C GLY A 70 2.57 -7.19 -8.18
N LEU A 71 3.12 -7.98 -7.24
CA LEU A 71 2.77 -9.38 -7.06
C LEU A 71 1.30 -9.55 -6.65
N ALA A 72 0.84 -8.79 -5.65
CA ALA A 72 -0.53 -8.85 -5.15
C ALA A 72 -1.55 -8.53 -6.25
N VAL A 73 -1.30 -7.48 -7.05
CA VAL A 73 -2.15 -7.11 -8.19
C VAL A 73 -2.13 -8.20 -9.27
N ALA A 74 -0.95 -8.71 -9.65
CA ALA A 74 -0.85 -9.75 -10.67
C ALA A 74 -1.55 -11.05 -10.24
N ALA A 75 -1.32 -11.49 -9.01
CA ALA A 75 -1.99 -12.66 -8.42
C ALA A 75 -3.51 -12.43 -8.32
N GLY A 76 -3.94 -11.26 -7.84
CA GLY A 76 -5.35 -10.88 -7.77
C GLY A 76 -6.04 -10.92 -9.13
N LEU A 77 -5.38 -10.45 -10.18
CA LEU A 77 -5.89 -10.52 -11.56
C LEU A 77 -6.03 -11.95 -12.07
N ILE A 78 -5.06 -12.83 -11.78
CA ILE A 78 -5.13 -14.25 -12.16
C ILE A 78 -6.27 -14.95 -11.40
N LEU A 79 -6.35 -14.75 -10.08
CA LEU A 79 -7.41 -15.30 -9.24
C LEU A 79 -8.79 -14.82 -9.68
N LEU A 80 -8.95 -13.55 -10.01
CA LEU A 80 -10.21 -12.98 -10.51
C LEU A 80 -10.61 -13.58 -11.87
N ARG A 81 -9.64 -13.89 -12.74
CA ARG A 81 -9.91 -14.58 -14.02
C ARG A 81 -10.40 -16.00 -13.82
N TYR A 82 -9.82 -16.71 -12.86
CA TYR A 82 -10.20 -18.09 -12.56
C TYR A 82 -11.56 -18.18 -11.86
N LYS A 83 -11.80 -17.36 -10.82
CA LYS A 83 -13.03 -17.42 -10.03
C LYS A 83 -14.26 -16.78 -10.70
N ARG A 84 -14.05 -15.76 -11.54
CA ARG A 84 -15.12 -14.97 -12.15
C ARG A 84 -14.86 -14.76 -13.64
N PRO A 85 -14.92 -15.83 -14.46
CA PRO A 85 -14.71 -15.72 -15.91
C PRO A 85 -15.80 -14.89 -16.61
N ASP A 86 -17.00 -14.85 -16.03
CA ASP A 86 -18.24 -14.21 -16.49
C ASP A 86 -18.24 -12.68 -16.43
N LEU A 87 -17.36 -12.08 -15.60
CA LEU A 87 -17.30 -10.62 -15.48
C LEU A 87 -16.89 -9.96 -16.81
N ARG A 88 -17.70 -9.01 -17.26
CA ARG A 88 -17.43 -8.19 -18.45
C ARG A 88 -16.23 -7.27 -18.19
N ARG A 89 -15.14 -7.49 -18.92
CA ARG A 89 -13.86 -6.77 -18.76
C ARG A 89 -13.71 -5.71 -19.86
N PRO A 90 -13.95 -4.41 -19.58
CA PRO A 90 -13.73 -3.36 -20.56
C PRO A 90 -12.24 -3.24 -20.93
N PHE A 91 -11.34 -3.52 -19.98
CA PHE A 91 -9.90 -3.58 -20.21
C PHE A 91 -9.38 -4.98 -19.90
N LYS A 92 -8.86 -5.66 -20.93
CA LYS A 92 -8.30 -7.01 -20.79
C LYS A 92 -6.78 -6.91 -20.76
N ALA A 93 -6.19 -7.09 -19.57
CA ALA A 93 -4.74 -7.24 -19.47
C ALA A 93 -4.29 -8.47 -20.27
N TRP A 94 -3.19 -8.34 -21.00
CA TRP A 94 -2.64 -9.44 -21.80
C TRP A 94 -2.09 -10.52 -20.86
N ILE A 95 -2.56 -11.77 -21.01
CA ILE A 95 -2.23 -12.86 -20.08
C ILE A 95 -0.71 -13.07 -19.93
N PRO A 96 0.09 -13.11 -21.01
CA PRO A 96 1.54 -13.22 -20.90
C PRO A 96 2.17 -12.08 -20.11
N ALA A 97 1.67 -10.84 -20.26
CA ALA A 97 2.16 -9.70 -19.52
C ALA A 97 1.87 -9.79 -18.01
N VAL A 98 0.71 -10.35 -17.62
CA VAL A 98 0.38 -10.60 -16.21
C VAL A 98 1.32 -11.66 -15.61
N TRP A 99 1.56 -12.75 -16.34
CA TRP A 99 2.53 -13.77 -15.93
C TRP A 99 3.95 -13.22 -15.83
N LEU A 100 4.38 -12.42 -16.81
CA LEU A 100 5.68 -11.75 -16.79
C LEU A 100 5.81 -10.84 -15.56
N ARG A 101 4.79 -10.01 -15.27
CA ARG A 101 4.80 -9.14 -14.10
C ARG A 101 4.86 -9.94 -12.80
N LEU A 102 4.15 -11.05 -12.71
CA LEU A 102 4.19 -11.95 -11.56
C LEU A 102 5.60 -12.53 -11.37
N LEU A 103 6.19 -13.09 -12.42
CA LEU A 103 7.54 -13.68 -12.39
C LEU A 103 8.60 -12.63 -12.02
N LEU A 104 8.54 -11.43 -12.61
CA LEU A 104 9.44 -10.33 -12.28
C LEU A 104 9.31 -9.91 -10.81
N SER A 105 8.08 -9.81 -10.30
CA SER A 105 7.84 -9.43 -8.90
C SER A 105 8.37 -10.49 -7.94
N VAL A 106 8.16 -11.79 -8.23
CA VAL A 106 8.73 -12.90 -7.45
C VAL A 106 10.27 -12.86 -7.49
N SER A 107 10.85 -12.63 -8.67
CA SER A 107 12.31 -12.52 -8.82
C SER A 107 12.89 -11.37 -8.01
N LEU A 108 12.26 -10.18 -8.06
CA LEU A 108 12.70 -9.00 -7.31
C LEU A 108 12.57 -9.18 -5.80
N ILE A 109 11.46 -9.77 -5.33
CA ILE A 109 11.29 -10.13 -3.91
C ILE A 109 12.36 -11.15 -3.48
N GLY A 110 12.71 -12.06 -4.38
CA GLY A 110 13.75 -13.08 -4.22
C GLY A 110 15.19 -12.55 -4.28
N ALA A 111 15.42 -11.37 -4.89
CA ALA A 111 16.75 -10.84 -5.16
C ALA A 111 17.66 -10.72 -3.91
N PRO A 112 17.17 -10.28 -2.73
CA PRO A 112 18.00 -10.18 -1.53
C PRO A 112 18.56 -11.53 -1.04
N PHE A 113 17.90 -12.65 -1.37
CA PHE A 113 18.34 -14.00 -1.00
C PHE A 113 19.51 -14.50 -1.87
N PHE A 114 19.74 -13.87 -3.01
CA PHE A 114 20.85 -14.18 -3.91
C PHE A 114 21.90 -13.06 -3.81
N PRO A 115 22.82 -13.12 -2.82
CA PRO A 115 23.85 -12.10 -2.66
C PRO A 115 24.65 -11.94 -3.96
N SER A 116 24.82 -10.68 -4.40
CA SER A 116 25.70 -10.41 -5.54
C SER A 116 27.14 -10.73 -5.14
N ARG A 117 27.81 -11.58 -5.94
CA ARG A 117 29.14 -12.12 -5.64
C ARG A 117 30.25 -11.06 -5.52
N LYS A 118 29.98 -9.79 -5.88
CA LYS A 118 31.02 -8.75 -6.08
C LYS A 118 30.98 -7.58 -5.10
N GLY A 119 30.19 -7.62 -4.03
CA GLY A 119 30.27 -6.61 -2.96
C GLY A 119 30.04 -5.16 -3.40
N HIS A 120 29.50 -4.95 -4.61
CA HIS A 120 29.01 -3.66 -5.04
C HIS A 120 27.60 -3.53 -4.48
N SER A 121 27.49 -3.14 -3.21
CA SER A 121 26.31 -2.44 -2.75
C SER A 121 26.49 -0.97 -3.16
N ASP A 122 25.43 -0.35 -3.68
CA ASP A 122 25.40 1.11 -3.95
C ASP A 122 25.53 1.94 -2.66
N VAL A 123 25.61 1.25 -1.53
CA VAL A 123 25.58 1.78 -0.18
C VAL A 123 26.65 1.11 0.69
N ASP A 124 27.26 1.88 1.59
CA ASP A 124 28.33 1.42 2.49
C ASP A 124 27.87 0.42 3.58
N PHE A 125 26.59 0.01 3.56
CA PHE A 125 25.98 -0.89 4.53
C PHE A 125 25.42 -2.15 3.89
N PHE A 126 24.96 -3.07 4.72
CA PHE A 126 24.50 -4.41 4.32
C PHE A 126 23.50 -4.35 3.16
N TYR A 127 23.81 -5.04 2.05
CA TYR A 127 23.07 -4.94 0.79
C TYR A 127 21.57 -5.26 0.92
N ALA A 128 21.16 -6.18 1.80
CA ALA A 128 19.75 -6.54 1.97
C ALA A 128 19.02 -5.68 3.02
N THR A 129 19.62 -4.58 3.49
CA THR A 129 18.98 -3.65 4.43
C THR A 129 17.70 -3.05 3.84
N TYR A 130 17.71 -2.68 2.55
CA TYR A 130 16.52 -2.11 1.91
C TYR A 130 15.35 -3.11 1.93
N ALA A 131 15.66 -4.40 1.73
CA ALA A 131 14.66 -5.45 1.72
C ALA A 131 14.09 -5.71 3.11
N LEU A 132 14.95 -5.73 4.14
CA LEU A 132 14.54 -5.86 5.53
C LEU A 132 13.63 -4.70 5.94
N VAL A 133 14.01 -3.46 5.61
CA VAL A 133 13.22 -2.26 5.90
C VAL A 133 11.90 -2.28 5.13
N GLY A 134 11.91 -2.62 3.85
CA GLY A 134 10.70 -2.74 3.04
C GLY A 134 9.71 -3.77 3.60
N ILE A 135 10.20 -4.95 3.99
CA ILE A 135 9.38 -5.99 4.62
C ILE A 135 8.85 -5.52 5.98
N ALA A 136 9.70 -4.88 6.79
CA ALA A 136 9.29 -4.37 8.09
C ALA A 136 8.15 -3.34 7.97
N ILE A 137 8.24 -2.42 7.01
CA ILE A 137 7.18 -1.43 6.73
C ILE A 137 5.88 -2.12 6.31
N LEU A 138 5.95 -3.09 5.40
CA LEU A 138 4.78 -3.83 4.95
C LEU A 138 4.15 -4.64 6.08
N LEU A 139 4.95 -5.36 6.87
CA LEU A 139 4.48 -6.11 8.02
C LEU A 139 3.86 -5.18 9.06
N PHE A 140 4.45 -4.03 9.33
CA PHE A 140 3.87 -3.04 10.23
C PHE A 140 2.50 -2.56 9.75
N GLY A 141 2.37 -2.27 8.45
CA GLY A 141 1.09 -1.90 7.83
C GLY A 141 0.03 -2.99 7.95
N VAL A 142 0.40 -4.25 7.66
CA VAL A 142 -0.50 -5.41 7.79
C VAL A 142 -0.88 -5.68 9.24
N CYS A 143 0.08 -5.62 10.16
CA CYS A 143 -0.15 -5.76 11.60
C CYS A 143 -1.09 -4.66 12.11
N TYR A 144 -0.85 -3.41 11.73
CA TYR A 144 -1.72 -2.29 12.07
C TYR A 144 -3.15 -2.52 11.58
N TRP A 145 -3.30 -2.90 10.30
CA TRP A 145 -4.59 -3.22 9.72
C TRP A 145 -5.28 -4.38 10.44
N PHE A 146 -4.54 -5.43 10.79
CA PHE A 146 -5.07 -6.60 11.51
C PHE A 146 -5.53 -6.22 12.93
N VAL A 147 -4.70 -5.49 13.67
CA VAL A 147 -5.04 -5.03 15.02
C VAL A 147 -6.26 -4.13 15.00
N TRP A 148 -6.35 -3.21 14.02
CA TRP A 148 -7.46 -2.28 13.95
C TRP A 148 -8.76 -2.88 13.41
N THR A 149 -8.67 -3.70 12.36
CA THR A 149 -9.85 -4.23 11.64
C THR A 149 -10.39 -5.51 12.28
N ILE A 150 -9.54 -6.31 12.91
CA ILE A 150 -9.92 -7.62 13.45
C ILE A 150 -9.81 -7.65 14.96
N ALA A 151 -8.66 -7.29 15.54
CA ALA A 151 -8.47 -7.41 16.98
C ALA A 151 -9.35 -6.43 17.76
N LEU A 152 -9.30 -5.13 17.44
CA LEU A 152 -10.03 -4.10 18.18
C LEU A 152 -11.57 -4.29 18.14
N PRO A 153 -12.20 -4.62 16.99
CA PRO A 153 -13.64 -4.83 16.94
C PRO A 153 -14.05 -6.12 17.65
N ARG A 154 -13.22 -7.18 17.56
CA ARG A 154 -13.45 -8.44 18.28
C ARG A 154 -13.35 -8.28 19.80
N TYR A 155 -12.36 -7.53 20.30
CA TYR A 155 -12.19 -7.28 21.74
C TYR A 155 -13.29 -6.38 22.30
N ARG A 156 -13.80 -5.42 21.52
CA ARG A 156 -14.85 -4.51 21.97
C ARG A 156 -16.27 -5.02 21.67
N GLY A 157 -16.44 -6.10 20.89
CA GLY A 157 -17.77 -6.65 20.56
C GLY A 157 -18.56 -5.81 19.56
N TYR A 158 -17.87 -5.16 18.62
CA TYR A 158 -18.52 -4.36 17.56
C TYR A 158 -18.19 -4.92 16.19
N THR A 159 -19.15 -4.86 15.28
CA THR A 159 -18.95 -5.14 13.86
C THR A 159 -18.84 -3.84 13.07
N LEU A 160 -17.91 -3.80 12.12
CA LEU A 160 -17.76 -2.72 11.15
C LEU A 160 -18.69 -3.04 9.98
N GLU A 161 -19.88 -2.43 9.93
CA GLU A 161 -20.79 -2.54 8.78
C GLU A 161 -20.54 -1.35 7.84
N GLU A 162 -20.42 -1.62 6.54
CA GLU A 162 -20.32 -0.58 5.51
C GLU A 162 -21.66 0.15 5.36
N GLU A 163 -21.80 1.33 5.95
CA GLU A 163 -22.91 2.23 5.69
C GLU A 163 -22.52 3.26 4.63
N THR A 164 -23.23 3.24 3.50
CA THR A 164 -23.11 4.24 2.44
C THR A 164 -23.79 5.54 2.88
N GLY A 165 -23.00 6.53 3.29
CA GLY A 165 -23.47 7.90 3.57
C GLY A 165 -23.19 8.84 2.39
N MET A 166 -24.04 9.84 2.19
CA MET A 166 -23.72 10.99 1.34
C MET A 166 -23.20 12.12 2.22
N LEU A 167 -21.99 12.62 1.94
CA LEU A 167 -21.51 13.89 2.51
C LEU A 167 -22.33 15.07 1.96
N ASP A 168 -22.36 16.19 2.68
CA ASP A 168 -23.03 17.44 2.28
C ASP A 168 -22.66 17.94 0.87
N ASP A 169 -21.45 17.61 0.38
CA ASP A 169 -21.01 17.94 -1.00
C ASP A 169 -21.55 16.95 -2.07
N GLY A 170 -22.52 16.10 -1.75
CA GLY A 170 -23.10 15.10 -2.65
C GLY A 170 -22.18 13.92 -2.96
N THR A 171 -21.06 13.79 -2.26
CA THR A 171 -20.10 12.70 -2.44
C THR A 171 -20.53 11.47 -1.63
N THR A 172 -20.74 10.33 -2.29
CA THR A 172 -20.96 9.05 -1.63
C THR A 172 -19.66 8.56 -0.96
N ILE A 173 -19.73 8.29 0.34
CA ILE A 173 -18.69 7.61 1.11
C ILE A 173 -19.26 6.35 1.75
N THR A 174 -18.51 5.26 1.71
CA THR A 174 -18.81 4.07 2.49
C THR A 174 -18.13 4.23 3.84
N THR A 175 -18.87 4.66 4.85
CA THR A 175 -18.36 4.76 6.22
C THR A 175 -18.59 3.44 6.94
N LEU A 176 -17.56 2.89 7.57
CA LEU A 176 -17.74 1.75 8.47
C LEU A 176 -18.46 2.24 9.73
N ALA A 177 -19.78 2.07 9.78
CA ALA A 177 -20.58 2.35 10.95
C ALA A 177 -20.39 1.21 11.96
N ARG A 178 -20.15 1.62 13.20
CA ARG A 178 -19.98 0.73 14.33
C ARG A 178 -21.36 0.25 14.78
N LYS A 179 -21.65 -1.04 14.59
CA LYS A 179 -22.83 -1.67 15.15
C LYS A 179 -22.44 -2.50 16.36
N GLU A 180 -23.04 -2.20 17.51
CA GLU A 180 -22.95 -3.08 18.69
C GLU A 180 -23.68 -4.39 18.37
N LEU A 181 -23.15 -5.52 18.84
CA LEU A 181 -23.82 -6.82 18.77
C LEU A 181 -25.09 -6.85 19.63
#